data_AF-A0A965Q6Q6-F1
#
_entry.id   AF-A0A965Q6Q6-F1
#
_cell.length_a   1.000
_cell.length_b   1.000
_cell.length_c   1.000
_cell.angle_alpha   90.00
_cell.angle_beta   90.00
_cell.angle_gamma   90.00
#
_symmetry.space_group_name_H-M   'P 1'
#
loop_
_entity.id
_entity.type
_entity.pdbx_description
1 polymer ?
#
loop_
_entity_poly.entity_id
_entity_poly.type
_entity_poly.pdbx_seq_one_letter_code
_entity_poly.pdbx_strand_id
1 'polypeptide(L)'
;MTELLGQQVVVMNRDGAGGIIGTNFAAKAQPDGYTLLWGTSGPMTISAAWMEKLPYDVANDFTPIGVFTTIPFFLVTHPSLPVKNVKELVALAKSQPGKLNYASGGVGGISHFAAELFKEMAKINVTHVPYRGTAIFETELISG
;
A
#
# COMPACT_ATOMS: atom_id res chain seq x y z
N MET A 1 19.06 14.29 -3.88
CA MET A 1 18.23 15.47 -4.26
C MET A 1 18.71 16.76 -3.62
N THR A 2 18.97 16.83 -2.31
CA THR A 2 19.40 18.07 -1.65
C THR A 2 20.63 18.72 -2.27
N GLU A 3 21.65 17.93 -2.61
CA GLU A 3 22.86 18.43 -3.29
C GLU A 3 22.56 18.97 -4.70
N LEU A 4 21.73 18.28 -5.48
CA LEU A 4 21.35 18.69 -6.83
C LEU A 4 20.47 19.94 -6.86
N LEU A 5 19.58 20.11 -5.88
CA LEU A 5 18.68 21.26 -5.78
C LEU A 5 19.31 22.47 -5.08
N GLY A 6 20.45 22.28 -4.41
CA GLY A 6 21.05 23.29 -3.55
C GLY A 6 20.15 23.72 -2.37
N GLN A 7 19.14 22.92 -2.04
CA GLN A 7 18.12 23.19 -1.03
C GLN A 7 17.81 21.92 -0.24
N GLN A 8 17.58 22.05 1.07
CA GLN A 8 17.22 20.92 1.91
C GLN A 8 15.86 20.35 1.51
N VAL A 9 15.77 19.02 1.41
CA VAL A 9 14.49 18.31 1.23
C VAL A 9 14.11 17.73 2.59
N VAL A 10 13.00 18.20 3.15
CA VAL A 10 12.48 17.71 4.44
C VAL A 10 11.37 16.71 4.19
N VAL A 11 11.54 15.49 4.69
CA VAL A 11 10.54 14.41 4.56
C VAL A 11 9.50 14.55 5.68
N MET A 12 8.22 14.58 5.29
CA MET A 12 7.09 14.58 6.21
C MET A 12 6.19 13.37 5.93
N ASN A 13 6.10 12.44 6.89
CA ASN A 13 5.20 11.30 6.81
C ASN A 13 3.79 11.69 7.29
N ARG A 14 2.79 11.49 6.42
CA ARG A 14 1.37 11.69 6.74
C ARG A 14 0.57 10.44 6.36
N ASP A 15 0.57 9.48 7.28
CA ASP A 15 0.01 8.15 7.06
C ASP A 15 -1.50 8.10 7.28
N GLY A 16 -2.13 7.03 6.80
CA GLY A 16 -3.54 6.69 7.04
C GLY A 16 -4.41 6.68 5.79
N ALA A 17 -5.54 5.98 5.89
CA ALA A 17 -6.51 5.76 4.81
C ALA A 17 -5.86 5.32 3.48
N GLY A 18 -4.91 4.39 3.54
CA GLY A 18 -4.21 3.89 2.35
C GLY A 18 -3.35 4.94 1.61
N GLY A 19 -3.02 6.06 2.25
CA GLY A 19 -2.25 7.16 1.67
C GLY A 19 -3.09 8.37 1.24
N ILE A 20 -4.42 8.30 1.36
CA ILE A 20 -5.33 9.40 0.99
C ILE A 20 -5.05 10.66 1.81
N ILE A 21 -4.72 10.53 3.10
CA ILE A 21 -4.47 11.69 3.99
C ILE A 21 -3.29 12.52 3.50
N GLY A 22 -2.14 11.88 3.25
CA GLY A 22 -0.95 12.57 2.72
C GLY A 22 -1.16 13.12 1.32
N THR A 23 -1.87 12.38 0.46
CA THR A 23 -2.17 12.80 -0.91
C THR A 23 -3.07 14.04 -0.95
N ASN A 24 -4.15 14.04 -0.16
CA ASN A 24 -5.06 15.19 -0.01
C ASN A 24 -4.36 16.42 0.57
N PHE A 25 -3.40 16.23 1.49
CA PHE A 25 -2.59 17.34 1.97
C PHE A 25 -1.79 17.98 0.82
N ALA A 26 -1.12 17.15 0.00
CA ALA A 26 -0.32 17.64 -1.11
C ALA A 26 -1.17 18.30 -2.21
N ALA A 27 -2.36 17.76 -2.51
CA ALA A 27 -3.31 18.35 -3.46
C ALA A 27 -3.73 19.78 -3.10
N LYS A 28 -3.72 20.11 -1.80
CA LYS A 28 -4.15 21.41 -1.25
C LYS A 28 -2.99 22.34 -0.93
N ALA A 29 -1.76 21.93 -1.23
CA ALA A 29 -0.59 22.77 -1.03
C ALA A 29 -0.56 23.92 -2.05
N GLN A 30 0.21 24.96 -1.76
CA GLN A 30 0.46 26.01 -2.75
C GLN A 30 1.23 25.40 -3.94
N PRO A 31 0.86 25.70 -5.19
CA PRO A 31 1.52 25.17 -6.38
C PRO A 31 2.83 25.93 -6.67
N ASP A 32 3.70 26.07 -5.68
CA ASP A 32 4.95 26.84 -5.71
C ASP A 32 6.21 25.95 -5.84
N GLY A 33 6.04 24.63 -5.86
CA GLY A 33 7.11 23.65 -5.98
C GLY A 33 7.81 23.26 -4.66
N TYR A 34 7.44 23.85 -3.52
CA TYR A 34 8.04 23.53 -2.23
C TYR A 34 7.36 22.36 -1.50
N THR A 35 6.16 21.97 -1.95
CA THR A 35 5.50 20.74 -1.49
C THR A 35 5.44 19.75 -2.62
N LEU A 36 6.12 18.61 -2.45
CA LEU A 36 6.11 17.50 -3.39
C LEU A 36 5.44 16.28 -2.77
N LEU A 37 4.68 15.54 -3.57
CA LEU A 37 4.10 14.27 -3.18
C LEU A 37 4.97 13.12 -3.66
N TRP A 38 5.35 12.22 -2.75
CA TRP A 38 5.76 10.87 -3.14
C TRP A 38 4.52 10.07 -3.50
N GLY A 39 4.13 10.11 -4.78
CA GLY A 39 2.95 9.43 -5.29
C GLY A 39 3.10 7.91 -5.25
N THR A 40 2.06 7.21 -4.80
CA THR A 40 1.99 5.74 -4.84
C THR A 40 0.68 5.30 -5.48
N SER A 41 0.63 4.08 -6.01
CA SER A 41 -0.55 3.54 -6.72
C SER A 41 -1.81 3.46 -5.84
N GLY A 42 -1.68 3.29 -4.53
CA GLY A 42 -2.82 3.26 -3.60
C GLY A 42 -3.74 4.48 -3.76
N PRO A 43 -3.31 5.67 -3.32
CA PRO A 43 -4.13 6.87 -3.38
C PRO A 43 -4.24 7.47 -4.80
N MET A 44 -3.30 7.17 -5.71
CA MET A 44 -3.28 7.78 -7.05
C MET A 44 -4.08 7.00 -8.09
N THR A 45 -4.26 5.69 -7.95
CA THR A 45 -4.99 4.91 -8.96
C THR A 45 -6.05 4.00 -8.34
N ILE A 46 -5.70 3.23 -7.31
CA ILE A 46 -6.61 2.27 -6.71
C ILE A 46 -7.79 2.99 -6.07
N SER A 47 -7.54 3.92 -5.14
CA SER A 47 -8.61 4.64 -4.46
C SER A 47 -9.52 5.39 -5.45
N ALA A 48 -8.96 5.92 -6.54
CA ALA A 48 -9.73 6.61 -7.57
C ALA A 48 -10.63 5.66 -8.39
N ALA A 49 -10.29 4.38 -8.46
CA ALA A 49 -11.04 3.39 -9.23
C ALA A 49 -12.26 2.83 -8.48
N TRP A 50 -12.28 2.85 -7.14
CA TRP A 50 -13.37 2.21 -6.36
C TRP A 50 -14.09 3.15 -5.39
N MET A 51 -13.48 4.25 -4.96
CA MET A 51 -14.16 5.19 -4.06
C MET A 51 -15.07 6.11 -4.85
N GLU A 52 -16.34 6.19 -4.42
CA GLU A 52 -17.33 7.11 -5.01
C GLU A 52 -16.90 8.57 -4.90
N LYS A 53 -16.20 8.92 -3.82
CA LYS A 53 -15.71 10.27 -3.58
C LYS A 53 -14.31 10.28 -2.98
N LEU A 54 -13.39 10.88 -3.72
CA LEU A 54 -12.07 11.27 -3.21
C LEU A 54 -12.03 12.77 -2.87
N PRO A 55 -11.19 13.16 -1.90
CA PRO A 55 -11.04 14.57 -1.53
C PRO A 55 -10.10 15.36 -2.46
N TYR A 56 -9.64 14.75 -3.56
CA TYR A 56 -8.79 15.31 -4.61
C TYR A 56 -9.11 14.64 -5.95
N ASP A 57 -8.76 15.31 -7.05
CA ASP A 57 -8.77 14.79 -8.40
C ASP A 57 -7.34 14.48 -8.85
N VAL A 58 -7.06 13.20 -9.13
CA VAL A 58 -5.70 12.76 -9.48
C VAL A 58 -5.19 13.41 -10.77
N ALA A 59 -6.07 13.62 -11.76
CA ALA A 59 -5.69 14.13 -13.06
C ALA A 59 -5.52 15.66 -13.06
N ASN A 60 -6.30 16.35 -12.23
CA ASN A 60 -6.38 17.82 -12.24
C ASN A 60 -5.59 18.49 -11.10
N ASP A 61 -5.44 17.84 -9.93
CA ASP A 61 -4.78 18.45 -8.76
C ASP A 61 -3.26 18.19 -8.71
N PHE A 62 -2.70 17.41 -9.64
CA PHE A 62 -1.29 17.01 -9.63
C PHE A 62 -0.60 17.19 -10.98
N THR A 63 0.60 17.77 -10.96
CA THR A 63 1.51 17.78 -12.10
C THR A 63 2.54 16.65 -11.96
N PRO A 64 2.59 15.66 -12.88
CA PRO A 64 3.56 14.58 -12.81
C PRO A 64 4.98 15.08 -13.04
N ILE A 65 5.90 14.75 -12.12
CA ILE A 65 7.33 15.03 -12.28
C ILE A 65 8.04 13.86 -12.95
N GLY A 66 7.78 12.64 -12.49
CA GLY A 66 8.36 11.42 -13.06
C GLY A 66 8.16 10.19 -12.17
N VAL A 67 8.46 9.02 -12.72
CA VAL A 67 8.50 7.77 -11.96
C VAL A 67 9.86 7.65 -11.28
N PHE A 68 9.85 7.60 -9.95
CA PHE A 68 11.08 7.45 -9.18
C PHE A 68 11.58 6.00 -9.14
N THR A 69 10.67 5.03 -8.93
CA THR A 69 11.01 3.61 -8.82
C THR A 69 9.80 2.72 -9.09
N THR A 70 10.04 1.45 -9.36
CA THR A 70 9.03 0.38 -9.41
C THR A 70 9.43 -0.71 -8.43
N ILE A 71 8.52 -1.11 -7.55
CA ILE A 71 8.78 -2.08 -6.49
C ILE A 71 7.86 -3.29 -6.72
N PRO A 72 8.41 -4.51 -6.88
CA PRO A 72 7.60 -5.72 -6.95
C PRO A 72 7.00 -6.06 -5.57
N PHE A 73 5.83 -6.70 -5.56
CA PHE A 73 5.24 -7.25 -4.34
C PHE A 73 5.74 -8.66 -4.07
N PHE A 74 5.95 -8.98 -2.80
CA PHE A 74 6.32 -10.31 -2.34
C PHE A 74 5.21 -10.92 -1.50
N LEU A 75 4.98 -12.21 -1.68
CA LEU A 75 4.15 -13.02 -0.79
C LEU A 75 5.07 -13.66 0.25
N VAL A 76 4.94 -13.20 1.50
CA VAL A 76 5.79 -13.63 2.62
C VAL A 76 4.91 -14.29 3.69
N THR A 77 5.38 -15.40 4.23
CA THR A 77 4.71 -16.16 5.31
C THR A 77 5.62 -16.26 6.52
N HIS A 78 5.06 -16.25 7.72
CA HIS A 78 5.83 -16.52 8.93
C HIS A 78 6.35 -17.98 8.91
N PRO A 79 7.59 -18.26 9.35
CA PRO A 79 8.19 -19.61 9.29
C PRO A 79 7.45 -20.70 10.08
N SER A 80 6.56 -20.34 11.01
CA SER A 80 5.72 -21.32 11.73
C SER A 80 4.62 -21.93 10.86
N LEU A 81 4.27 -21.31 9.71
CA LEU A 81 3.32 -21.91 8.78
C LEU A 81 3.98 -23.09 8.06
N PRO A 82 3.34 -24.27 8.03
CA PRO A 82 3.91 -25.47 7.41
C PRO A 82 3.76 -25.45 5.88
N VAL A 83 4.25 -24.39 5.23
CA VAL A 83 4.18 -24.19 3.77
C VAL A 83 5.52 -23.72 3.24
N LYS A 84 5.94 -24.27 2.11
CA LYS A 84 7.24 -24.00 1.47
C LYS A 84 7.11 -23.35 0.11
N ASN A 85 5.90 -23.24 -0.40
CA ASN A 85 5.60 -22.67 -1.71
C ASN A 85 4.14 -22.19 -1.77
N VAL A 86 3.83 -21.44 -2.83
CA VAL A 86 2.49 -20.87 -3.05
C VAL A 86 1.41 -21.94 -3.18
N LYS A 87 1.72 -23.10 -3.78
CA LYS A 87 0.75 -24.20 -3.94
C LYS A 87 0.31 -24.75 -2.58
N GLU A 88 1.26 -24.97 -1.68
CA GLU A 88 1.00 -25.41 -0.30
C GLU A 88 0.25 -24.36 0.51
N LEU A 89 0.60 -23.07 0.35
CA LEU A 89 -0.13 -21.98 0.98
C LEU A 89 -1.61 -21.93 0.53
N VAL A 90 -1.86 -22.06 -0.78
CA VAL A 90 -3.23 -22.09 -1.32
C VAL A 90 -3.98 -23.33 -0.84
N ALA A 91 -3.34 -24.49 -0.80
CA ALA A 91 -3.95 -25.72 -0.29
C ALA A 91 -4.34 -25.57 1.20
N LEU A 92 -3.43 -25.04 2.02
CA LEU A 92 -3.68 -24.78 3.44
C LEU A 92 -4.82 -23.77 3.63
N ALA A 93 -4.80 -22.65 2.89
CA ALA A 93 -5.86 -21.65 2.98
C ALA A 93 -7.24 -22.20 2.59
N LYS A 94 -7.29 -23.15 1.65
CA LYS A 94 -8.54 -23.85 1.25
C LYS A 94 -9.02 -24.86 2.28
N SER A 95 -8.12 -25.58 2.95
CA SER A 95 -8.51 -26.57 3.95
C SER A 95 -9.05 -25.93 5.23
N GLN A 96 -8.70 -24.68 5.50
CA GLN A 96 -9.12 -23.94 6.69
C GLN A 96 -9.53 -22.49 6.37
N PRO A 97 -10.68 -22.30 5.68
CA PRO A 97 -11.14 -20.98 5.25
C PRO A 97 -11.36 -20.04 6.45
N GLY A 98 -10.84 -18.81 6.35
CA GLY A 98 -10.96 -17.78 7.39
C GLY A 98 -10.03 -17.96 8.59
N LYS A 99 -9.19 -19.00 8.63
CA LYS A 99 -8.25 -19.24 9.74
C LYS A 99 -6.89 -18.56 9.59
N LEU A 100 -6.47 -18.28 8.36
CA LEU A 100 -5.24 -17.54 8.10
C LEU A 100 -5.53 -16.05 8.05
N ASN A 101 -4.64 -15.26 8.64
CA ASN A 101 -4.64 -13.81 8.54
C ASN A 101 -3.61 -13.37 7.50
N TYR A 102 -3.84 -12.20 6.90
CA TYR A 102 -2.84 -11.50 6.13
C TYR A 102 -2.82 -10.02 6.52
N ALA A 103 -1.65 -9.39 6.45
CA ALA A 103 -1.50 -7.99 6.79
C ALA A 103 -1.43 -7.09 5.55
N SER A 104 -1.81 -5.82 5.71
CA SER A 104 -1.55 -4.79 4.71
C SER A 104 -1.18 -3.46 5.36
N GLY A 105 -0.68 -2.51 4.56
CA GLY A 105 -0.42 -1.14 4.98
C GLY A 105 -1.67 -0.27 5.18
N GLY A 106 -2.87 -0.86 5.12
CA GLY A 106 -4.15 -0.19 5.34
C GLY A 106 -5.21 -0.59 4.31
N VAL A 107 -6.47 -0.39 4.68
CA VAL A 107 -7.62 -0.59 3.78
C VAL A 107 -7.51 0.34 2.57
N GLY A 108 -7.77 -0.20 1.38
CA GLY A 108 -7.70 0.53 0.11
C GLY A 108 -6.29 0.83 -0.40
N GLY A 109 -5.25 0.49 0.36
CA GLY A 109 -3.85 0.61 -0.09
C GLY A 109 -3.45 -0.48 -1.08
N ILE A 110 -2.31 -0.29 -1.73
CA ILE A 110 -1.80 -1.20 -2.78
C ILE A 110 -1.59 -2.65 -2.29
N SER A 111 -1.08 -2.85 -1.07
CA SER A 111 -0.88 -4.20 -0.51
C SER A 111 -2.20 -4.89 -0.13
N HIS A 112 -3.23 -4.12 0.26
CA HIS A 112 -4.58 -4.66 0.45
C HIS A 112 -5.15 -5.13 -0.89
N PHE A 113 -5.07 -4.29 -1.93
CA PHE A 113 -5.59 -4.64 -3.25
C PHE A 113 -4.85 -5.83 -3.87
N ALA A 114 -3.53 -5.91 -3.73
CA ALA A 114 -2.73 -7.05 -4.19
C ALA A 114 -3.16 -8.36 -3.50
N ALA A 115 -3.44 -8.32 -2.20
CA ALA A 115 -3.91 -9.49 -1.47
C ALA A 115 -5.34 -9.90 -1.85
N GLU A 116 -6.25 -8.94 -2.04
CA GLU A 116 -7.60 -9.23 -2.53
C GLU A 116 -7.60 -9.84 -3.94
N LEU A 117 -6.76 -9.32 -4.84
CA LEU A 117 -6.56 -9.93 -6.16
C LEU A 117 -6.05 -11.37 -6.04
N PHE A 118 -5.07 -11.61 -5.17
CA PHE A 118 -4.57 -12.97 -4.92
C PHE A 118 -5.66 -13.90 -4.37
N LYS A 119 -6.47 -13.42 -3.41
CA LYS A 119 -7.60 -14.18 -2.84
C LYS A 119 -8.60 -14.59 -3.90
N GLU A 120 -8.97 -13.67 -4.77
CA GLU A 120 -9.90 -13.89 -5.88
C GLU A 120 -9.33 -14.93 -6.87
N MET A 121 -8.10 -14.74 -7.33
CA MET A 121 -7.44 -15.65 -8.29
C MET A 121 -7.24 -17.06 -7.71
N ALA A 122 -6.78 -17.16 -6.47
CA ALA A 122 -6.51 -18.43 -5.82
C ALA A 122 -7.77 -19.12 -5.26
N LYS A 123 -8.89 -18.38 -5.17
CA LYS A 123 -10.15 -18.80 -4.54
C LYS A 123 -9.92 -19.24 -3.09
N ILE A 124 -9.33 -18.37 -2.29
CA ILE A 124 -9.03 -18.61 -0.88
C ILE A 124 -9.74 -17.59 0.01
N ASN A 125 -10.06 -18.00 1.24
CA ASN A 125 -10.61 -17.11 2.25
C ASN A 125 -9.58 -16.92 3.38
N VAL A 126 -8.99 -15.73 3.45
CA VAL A 126 -8.06 -15.31 4.49
C VAL A 126 -8.48 -13.93 5.02
N THR A 127 -8.29 -13.71 6.32
CA THR A 127 -8.78 -12.53 7.05
C THR A 127 -7.78 -11.38 6.95
N HIS A 128 -8.27 -10.19 6.59
CA HIS A 128 -7.44 -8.99 6.48
C HIS A 128 -7.18 -8.35 7.85
N VAL A 129 -5.92 -8.03 8.14
CA VAL A 129 -5.48 -7.24 9.30
C VAL A 129 -4.81 -5.95 8.80
N PRO A 130 -5.50 -4.79 8.84
CA PRO A 130 -4.92 -3.54 8.35
C PRO A 130 -4.01 -2.88 9.39
N TYR A 131 -2.82 -2.46 8.96
CA TYR A 131 -1.89 -1.66 9.76
C TYR A 131 -1.77 -0.24 9.22
N ARG A 132 -1.18 0.69 10.00
CA ARG A 132 -0.90 2.07 9.59
C ARG A 132 0.44 2.18 8.87
N GLY A 133 0.58 1.45 7.75
CA GLY A 133 1.81 1.41 6.95
C GLY A 133 2.59 0.09 7.04
N THR A 134 3.54 -0.07 6.13
CA THR A 134 4.22 -1.36 5.88
C THR A 134 5.16 -1.79 7.00
N ALA A 135 5.99 -0.87 7.51
CA ALA A 135 7.01 -1.20 8.51
C ALA A 135 6.43 -1.84 9.80
N ILE A 136 5.19 -1.49 10.15
CA ILE A 136 4.53 -2.04 11.34
C ILE A 136 4.17 -3.51 11.10
N PHE A 137 3.54 -3.84 9.96
CA PHE A 137 3.15 -5.22 9.72
C PHE A 137 4.34 -6.14 9.44
N GLU A 138 5.45 -5.62 8.89
CA GLU A 138 6.66 -6.41 8.69
C GLU A 138 7.22 -6.88 10.04
N THR A 139 7.25 -5.98 11.03
CA THR A 139 7.68 -6.31 12.40
C THR A 139 6.78 -7.37 13.02
N GLU A 140 5.47 -7.23 12.85
CA GLU A 140 4.47 -8.17 13.38
C GLU A 140 4.53 -9.53 12.69
N LEU A 141 4.72 -9.53 11.36
CA LEU A 141 4.91 -10.76 10.61
C LEU A 141 6.16 -11.53 11.08
N ILE A 142 7.21 -10.82 11.50
CA ILE A 142 8.43 -11.42 12.04
C ILE A 142 8.20 -11.97 13.46
N SER A 143 7.37 -11.32 14.28
CA SER A 143 7.08 -11.78 15.64
C SER A 143 6.11 -12.97 15.71
N GLY A 144 5.34 -13.21 14.64
CA GLY A 144 4.33 -14.28 14.56
C GLY A 144 2.99 -13.91 15.17
#